data_AF-A0A381L7Q5-F1
#
_entry.id   AF-A0A381L7Q5-F1
#
_cell.length_a   1.000
_cell.length_b   1.000
_cell.length_c   1.000
_cell.angle_alpha   90.00
_cell.angle_beta   90.00
_cell.angle_gamma   90.00
#
_symmetry.space_group_name_H-M   'P 1'
#
loop_
_entity.id
_entity.type
_entity.pdbx_description
1 polymer ?
#
loop_
_entity_poly.entity_id
_entity_poly.type
_entity_poly.pdbx_seq_one_letter_code
_entity_poly.pdbx_strand_id
1 'polypeptide(L)'
;MSIRRKSVHAELNAISETPQATAAISDTGDSLPSTQHDDPALPENEKHESKETTQTYQFDPNLVSQHPKEVDDSAKSASIENGPDVSEATIADDSPYLEVRAAVRNFDEDLPASTIRAWTIGLTLTTLGAGINCLFSLRNPSISITTYAVQLIAFPIGRGWDLIMPDKVFHLFGHQINLKPGNFNYKEHTVIVCMANAAYAGGAIYATDVLVSQKLFYGQDFGWAFQLLFAISNQMMGYGLAGVCRRWLVWPAAMIWPSDLVNCVLMYTLHGRSLPGNFEKTSWTVGRYRWFVYVMCASFFWYFFPGWIFKGLSYFTFACWIAPQNVIVNQMFGGLTGLGLIPITFDWTVISGYLST
;
A
#
# COMPACT_ATOMS: atom_id res chain seq x y z
N MET A 1 13.52 2.01 -18.70
CA MET A 1 13.96 3.26 -19.34
C MET A 1 14.89 3.96 -18.35
N SER A 2 16.11 4.24 -18.79
CA SER A 2 17.30 4.55 -17.97
C SER A 2 17.10 5.77 -17.05
N ILE A 3 17.18 5.55 -15.73
CA ILE A 3 17.29 6.62 -14.73
C ILE A 3 18.78 6.93 -14.57
N ARG A 4 19.12 8.20 -14.78
CA ARG A 4 20.47 8.77 -14.77
C ARG A 4 21.07 8.65 -13.36
N ARG A 5 21.83 7.58 -13.08
CA ARG A 5 22.69 7.46 -11.88
C ARG A 5 23.82 8.49 -11.97
N LYS A 6 23.83 9.50 -11.11
CA LYS A 6 25.08 10.19 -10.73
C LYS A 6 25.75 9.33 -9.66
N SER A 7 27.01 8.95 -9.89
CA SER A 7 27.78 8.06 -9.04
C SER A 7 28.32 8.79 -7.80
N VAL A 8 27.71 8.54 -6.64
CA VAL A 8 28.18 9.03 -5.33
C VAL A 8 29.37 8.20 -4.80
N HIS A 9 29.70 7.07 -5.43
CA HIS A 9 30.80 6.18 -5.00
C HIS A 9 32.23 6.70 -5.24
N ALA A 10 32.43 7.85 -5.88
CA ALA A 10 33.77 8.39 -6.11
C ALA A 10 34.30 9.24 -4.95
N GLU A 11 33.44 9.85 -4.12
CA GLU A 11 33.88 10.75 -3.04
C GLU A 11 34.23 10.03 -1.73
N LEU A 12 33.66 8.83 -1.49
CA LEU A 12 33.91 8.05 -0.27
C LEU A 12 35.33 7.45 -0.19
N ASN A 13 36.02 7.28 -1.32
CA ASN A 13 37.38 6.71 -1.33
C ASN A 13 38.50 7.77 -1.16
N ALA A 14 38.19 9.07 -1.26
CA ALA A 14 39.19 10.13 -1.16
C ALA A 14 39.51 10.56 0.29
N ILE A 15 38.73 10.12 1.27
CA ILE A 15 38.83 10.56 2.67
C ILE A 15 39.68 9.59 3.53
N SER A 16 40.13 8.45 2.99
CA SER A 16 40.84 7.42 3.76
C SER A 16 42.38 7.57 3.87
N GLU A 17 42.99 8.61 3.29
CA GLU A 17 44.44 8.80 3.35
C GLU A 17 44.82 10.17 3.91
N THR A 18 45.01 10.27 5.22
CA THR A 18 46.03 11.16 5.84
C THR A 18 46.33 10.72 7.28
N PRO A 19 47.61 10.62 7.69
CA PRO A 19 47.99 10.01 8.97
C PRO A 19 48.03 11.01 10.14
N GLN A 20 47.77 10.48 11.35
CA GLN A 20 47.79 11.18 12.63
C GLN A 20 49.20 11.55 13.14
N ALA A 21 49.19 12.64 13.93
CA ALA A 21 49.99 12.93 15.13
C ALA A 21 51.35 13.63 15.01
N THR A 22 51.45 14.82 15.63
CA THR A 22 52.42 15.09 16.71
C THR A 22 51.92 16.22 17.62
N ALA A 23 51.98 16.00 18.94
CA ALA A 23 51.61 16.95 19.98
C ALA A 23 52.77 17.91 20.31
N ALA A 24 52.44 19.17 20.64
CA ALA A 24 53.33 20.07 21.38
C ALA A 24 52.48 21.01 22.28
N ILE A 25 52.84 21.04 23.56
CA ILE A 25 52.28 21.86 24.63
C ILE A 25 53.10 23.15 24.74
N SER A 26 52.45 24.31 24.86
CA SER A 26 53.04 25.49 25.51
C SER A 26 51.96 26.46 26.00
N ASP A 27 51.90 26.63 27.32
CA ASP A 27 51.12 27.64 28.07
C ASP A 27 51.52 29.07 27.69
N THR A 28 50.54 29.98 27.62
CA THR A 28 50.56 31.30 28.31
C THR A 28 49.21 32.03 28.19
N GLY A 29 48.55 32.26 29.33
CA GLY A 29 48.13 33.60 29.80
C GLY A 29 47.00 34.39 29.10
N ASP A 30 45.85 34.39 29.78
CA ASP A 30 44.93 35.52 30.05
C ASP A 30 43.98 36.14 29.00
N SER A 31 42.77 36.39 29.53
CA SER A 31 41.66 37.25 29.09
C SER A 31 40.56 36.65 28.19
N LEU A 32 39.41 36.39 28.81
CA LEU A 32 38.09 36.24 28.17
C LEU A 32 37.66 37.55 27.51
N PRO A 33 37.09 37.48 26.29
CA PRO A 33 35.79 38.08 26.08
C PRO A 33 34.81 37.20 25.27
N SER A 34 33.53 37.30 25.66
CA SER A 34 32.30 36.78 25.05
C SER A 34 32.37 36.33 23.58
N THR A 35 32.30 35.02 23.35
CA THR A 35 32.01 34.43 22.03
C THR A 35 30.51 34.36 21.81
N GLN A 36 30.05 35.05 20.76
CA GLN A 36 28.78 34.81 20.10
C GLN A 36 28.75 33.34 19.65
N HIS A 37 27.64 32.65 19.92
CA HIS A 37 27.38 31.35 19.30
C HIS A 37 27.09 31.62 17.81
N ASP A 38 28.12 31.55 16.98
CA ASP A 38 27.96 31.43 15.54
C ASP A 38 27.64 29.96 15.24
N ASP A 39 26.38 29.69 14.91
CA ASP A 39 25.95 28.41 14.34
C ASP A 39 26.81 28.12 13.09
N PRO A 40 27.36 26.90 12.93
CA PRO A 40 28.13 26.57 11.75
C PRO A 40 27.23 26.69 10.52
N ALA A 41 27.59 27.61 9.63
CA ALA A 41 26.85 27.87 8.41
C ALA A 41 26.80 26.61 7.54
N LEU A 42 25.61 26.03 7.37
CA LEU A 42 25.35 24.94 6.42
C LEU A 42 25.96 25.27 5.04
N PRO A 43 26.62 24.30 4.37
CA PRO A 43 27.20 24.49 3.04
C PRO A 43 26.15 25.00 2.04
N GLU A 44 26.56 25.87 1.11
CA GLU A 44 25.65 26.56 0.17
C GLU A 44 24.75 25.61 -0.63
N ASN A 45 25.21 24.38 -0.90
CA ASN A 45 24.45 23.37 -1.63
C ASN A 45 23.20 22.90 -0.85
N GLU A 46 23.33 22.68 0.46
CA GLU A 46 22.22 22.29 1.34
C GLU A 46 21.23 23.43 1.57
N LYS A 47 21.71 24.68 1.54
CA LYS A 47 20.84 25.88 1.60
C LYS A 47 20.01 26.07 0.33
N HIS A 48 20.52 25.64 -0.83
CA HIS A 48 19.78 25.65 -2.08
C HIS A 48 18.73 24.53 -2.11
N GLU A 49 19.10 23.32 -1.71
CA GLU A 49 18.21 22.16 -1.68
C GLU A 49 17.09 22.32 -0.63
N SER A 50 17.40 22.82 0.56
CA SER A 50 16.40 23.14 1.59
C SER A 50 15.43 24.26 1.17
N LYS A 51 15.89 25.27 0.41
CA LYS A 51 15.01 26.33 -0.14
C LYS A 51 14.10 25.81 -1.25
N GLU A 52 14.60 24.96 -2.15
CA GLU A 52 13.77 24.33 -3.20
C GLU A 52 12.75 23.36 -2.61
N THR A 53 13.17 22.58 -1.61
CA THR A 53 12.31 21.70 -0.81
C THR A 53 11.22 22.52 -0.13
N THR A 54 11.58 23.57 0.63
CA THR A 54 10.61 24.44 1.34
C THR A 54 9.63 25.15 0.40
N GLN A 55 10.08 25.61 -0.77
CA GLN A 55 9.18 26.22 -1.78
C GLN A 55 8.21 25.21 -2.39
N THR A 56 8.63 23.96 -2.58
CA THR A 56 7.79 22.90 -3.17
C THR A 56 6.63 22.51 -2.26
N TYR A 57 6.83 22.55 -0.94
CA TYR A 57 5.82 22.14 0.05
C TYR A 57 4.94 23.29 0.59
N GLN A 58 5.18 24.54 0.18
CA GLN A 58 4.46 25.71 0.71
C GLN A 58 2.93 25.65 0.46
N PHE A 59 2.49 24.97 -0.59
CA PHE A 59 1.07 24.85 -0.96
C PHE A 59 0.51 23.45 -0.76
N ASP A 60 1.20 22.59 -0.01
CA ASP A 60 0.75 21.23 0.21
C ASP A 60 -0.25 21.13 1.39
N PRO A 61 -1.53 20.79 1.15
CA PRO A 61 -2.51 20.62 2.21
C PRO A 61 -2.20 19.43 3.14
N ASN A 62 -1.40 18.45 2.70
CA ASN A 62 -1.09 17.25 3.48
C ASN A 62 -0.01 17.48 4.54
N LEU A 63 0.79 18.54 4.43
CA LEU A 63 1.89 18.84 5.35
C LEU A 63 1.47 19.76 6.50
N VAL A 64 0.47 20.62 6.29
CA VAL A 64 0.00 21.62 7.28
C VAL A 64 -0.70 20.97 8.50
N SER A 65 -1.16 19.73 8.37
CA SER A 65 -1.88 19.00 9.43
C SER A 65 -0.98 18.32 10.47
N GLN A 66 0.34 18.23 10.24
CA GLN A 66 1.29 17.64 11.19
C GLN A 66 2.11 18.75 11.84
N HIS A 67 1.95 18.90 13.15
CA HIS A 67 2.54 19.97 13.94
C HIS A 67 4.05 20.17 13.65
N PRO A 68 4.51 21.41 13.37
CA PRO A 68 5.94 21.74 13.28
C PRO A 68 6.77 21.42 14.53
N LYS A 69 6.12 21.03 15.64
CA LYS A 69 6.75 20.71 16.92
C LYS A 69 7.27 19.27 17.01
N GLU A 70 6.61 18.31 16.36
CA GLU A 70 7.01 16.88 16.45
C GLU A 70 8.24 16.57 15.58
N VAL A 71 8.41 17.29 14.47
CA VAL A 71 9.61 17.19 13.62
C VAL A 71 10.84 17.74 14.35
N ASP A 72 10.67 18.84 15.09
CA ASP A 72 11.75 19.46 15.87
C ASP A 72 12.11 18.63 17.13
N ASP A 73 11.12 18.03 17.78
CA ASP A 73 11.32 17.17 18.96
C ASP A 73 11.90 15.79 18.61
N SER A 74 11.55 15.23 17.44
CA SER A 74 12.16 13.99 16.92
C SER A 74 13.59 14.21 16.40
N ALA A 75 13.87 15.37 15.79
CA ALA A 75 15.23 15.77 15.41
C ALA A 75 16.12 15.98 16.65
N LYS A 76 15.60 16.60 17.71
CA LYS A 76 16.32 16.80 18.99
C LYS A 76 16.57 15.49 19.75
N SER A 77 15.64 14.54 19.71
CA SER A 77 15.84 13.24 20.38
C SER A 77 16.79 12.32 19.61
N ALA A 78 16.74 12.32 18.28
CA ALA A 78 17.65 11.52 17.43
C ALA A 78 19.11 12.01 17.45
N SER A 79 19.32 13.33 17.55
CA SER A 79 20.66 13.95 17.62
C SER A 79 21.38 13.75 18.96
N ILE A 80 20.64 13.39 20.03
CA ILE A 80 21.22 13.07 21.34
C ILE A 80 21.78 11.63 21.38
N GLU A 81 21.22 10.70 20.60
CA GLU A 81 21.60 9.28 20.63
C GLU A 81 22.62 8.89 19.53
N ASN A 82 22.52 9.50 18.35
CA ASN A 82 23.45 9.30 17.24
C ASN A 82 24.02 10.68 16.86
N GLY A 83 25.34 10.84 16.90
CA GLY A 83 25.99 12.14 16.69
C GLY A 83 25.49 12.91 15.45
N PRO A 84 25.65 14.24 15.44
CA PRO A 84 24.94 15.18 14.56
C PRO A 84 25.01 14.82 13.06
N ASP A 85 26.14 14.28 12.60
CA ASP A 85 26.38 13.96 11.19
C ASP A 85 25.55 12.76 10.66
N VAL A 86 25.09 11.84 11.52
CA VAL A 86 24.34 10.64 11.09
C VAL A 86 22.83 10.88 11.12
N SER A 87 22.35 11.71 12.05
CA SER A 87 20.93 12.03 12.18
C SER A 87 20.43 12.95 11.07
N GLU A 88 21.22 13.94 10.65
CA GLU A 88 20.77 14.97 9.71
C GLU A 88 20.75 14.45 8.26
N ALA A 89 21.75 13.65 7.87
CA ALA A 89 21.79 12.98 6.57
C ALA A 89 20.68 11.92 6.40
N THR A 90 20.27 11.24 7.48
CA THR A 90 19.17 10.27 7.42
C THR A 90 17.80 10.95 7.31
N ILE A 91 17.66 12.19 7.82
CA ILE A 91 16.42 12.98 7.73
C ILE A 91 16.28 13.67 6.36
N ALA A 92 17.39 14.07 5.74
CA ALA A 92 17.39 14.72 4.42
C ALA A 92 16.90 13.79 3.29
N ASP A 93 17.20 12.49 3.37
CA ASP A 93 16.81 11.47 2.38
C ASP A 93 15.43 10.83 2.65
N ASP A 94 14.75 11.19 3.74
CA ASP A 94 13.47 10.59 4.14
C ASP A 94 12.26 11.42 3.68
N SER A 95 11.09 10.78 3.58
CA SER A 95 9.87 11.48 3.15
C SER A 95 9.46 12.54 4.17
N PRO A 96 8.97 13.74 3.79
CA PRO A 96 8.46 14.72 4.75
C PRO A 96 7.20 14.25 5.49
N TYR A 97 6.50 13.23 4.97
CA TYR A 97 5.25 12.72 5.56
C TYR A 97 5.51 11.54 6.50
N LEU A 98 5.15 11.70 7.78
CA LEU A 98 5.34 10.65 8.79
C LEU A 98 4.72 9.30 8.39
N GLU A 99 3.56 9.33 7.74
CA GLU A 99 2.85 8.12 7.29
C GLU A 99 3.64 7.35 6.24
N VAL A 100 4.29 8.06 5.32
CA VAL A 100 5.10 7.46 4.26
C VAL A 100 6.39 6.89 4.83
N ARG A 101 7.05 7.63 5.73
CA ARG A 101 8.26 7.17 6.46
C ARG A 101 8.00 5.88 7.24
N ALA A 102 6.84 5.81 7.90
CA ALA A 102 6.45 4.63 8.68
C ALA A 102 6.12 3.42 7.79
N ALA A 103 5.70 3.65 6.54
CA ALA A 103 5.21 2.60 5.65
C ALA A 103 6.24 2.09 4.63
N VAL A 104 7.18 2.94 4.21
CA VAL A 104 8.07 2.70 3.08
C VAL A 104 9.50 3.10 3.45
N ARG A 105 10.48 2.34 2.95
CA ARG A 105 11.91 2.65 3.12
C ARG A 105 12.33 3.72 2.11
N ASN A 106 13.27 4.58 2.50
CA ASN A 106 13.87 5.58 1.62
C ASN A 106 14.88 4.98 0.61
N PHE A 107 15.33 3.73 0.81
CA PHE A 107 16.23 3.02 -0.11
C PHE A 107 15.56 1.82 -0.79
N ASP A 108 16.05 1.46 -1.98
CA ASP A 108 15.63 0.28 -2.73
C ASP A 108 16.83 -0.64 -3.03
N GLU A 109 16.57 -1.94 -3.08
CA GLU A 109 17.56 -2.99 -3.35
C GLU A 109 17.33 -3.58 -4.75
N ASP A 110 18.38 -3.73 -5.57
CA ASP A 110 18.28 -4.31 -6.91
C ASP A 110 17.98 -5.84 -6.84
N LEU A 111 16.69 -6.20 -6.84
CA LEU A 111 16.18 -7.57 -6.80
C LEU A 111 15.38 -7.91 -8.08
N PRO A 112 15.36 -9.19 -8.53
CA PRO A 112 14.56 -9.61 -9.68
C PRO A 112 13.06 -9.36 -9.44
N ALA A 113 12.38 -8.65 -10.34
CA ALA A 113 10.94 -8.35 -10.20
C ALA A 113 10.07 -9.08 -11.23
N SER A 114 10.48 -9.02 -12.51
CA SER A 114 9.74 -9.63 -13.62
C SER A 114 10.24 -11.04 -13.90
N THR A 115 9.76 -12.01 -13.12
CA THR A 115 10.14 -13.42 -13.24
C THR A 115 8.97 -14.26 -13.74
N ILE A 116 9.23 -15.42 -14.34
CA ILE A 116 8.15 -16.32 -14.78
C ILE A 116 7.24 -16.70 -13.62
N ARG A 117 7.83 -16.99 -12.45
CA ARG A 117 7.09 -17.24 -11.20
C ARG A 117 6.10 -16.12 -10.89
N ALA A 118 6.53 -14.85 -10.95
CA ALA A 118 5.64 -13.73 -10.70
C ALA A 118 4.50 -13.66 -11.73
N TRP A 119 4.80 -13.80 -13.02
CA TRP A 119 3.81 -13.76 -14.10
C TRP A 119 2.81 -14.92 -14.04
N THR A 120 3.25 -16.16 -13.78
CA THR A 120 2.34 -17.32 -13.73
C THR A 120 1.39 -17.25 -12.54
N ILE A 121 1.91 -16.93 -11.35
CA ILE A 121 1.10 -16.78 -10.13
C ILE A 121 0.15 -15.59 -10.29
N GLY A 122 0.68 -14.45 -10.73
CA GLY A 122 -0.10 -13.22 -10.88
C GLY A 122 -1.21 -13.34 -11.90
N LEU A 123 -0.95 -13.86 -13.10
CA LEU A 123 -1.98 -14.06 -14.12
C LEU A 123 -3.06 -15.04 -13.63
N THR A 124 -2.66 -16.13 -12.97
CA THR A 124 -3.60 -17.14 -12.47
C THR A 124 -4.51 -16.59 -11.38
N LEU A 125 -3.95 -15.94 -10.35
CA LEU A 125 -4.74 -15.32 -9.28
C LEU A 125 -5.59 -14.16 -9.80
N THR A 126 -5.08 -13.43 -10.77
CA THR A 126 -5.81 -12.35 -11.44
C THR A 126 -7.04 -12.87 -12.17
N THR A 127 -6.88 -13.89 -13.03
CA THR A 127 -8.01 -14.47 -13.78
C THR A 127 -9.06 -15.06 -12.83
N LEU A 128 -8.63 -15.82 -11.82
CA LEU A 128 -9.54 -16.44 -10.86
C LEU A 128 -10.30 -15.39 -10.04
N GLY A 129 -9.58 -14.43 -9.44
CA GLY A 129 -10.24 -13.43 -8.60
C GLY A 129 -11.11 -12.45 -9.39
N ALA A 130 -10.73 -12.09 -10.63
CA ALA A 130 -11.59 -11.27 -11.49
C ALA A 130 -12.89 -12.01 -11.85
N GLY A 131 -12.81 -13.32 -12.12
CA GLY A 131 -13.99 -14.15 -12.35
C GLY A 131 -14.90 -14.24 -11.11
N ILE A 132 -14.31 -14.40 -9.91
CA ILE A 132 -15.08 -14.43 -8.66
C ILE A 132 -15.73 -13.08 -8.38
N ASN A 133 -15.01 -11.96 -8.58
CA ASN A 133 -15.56 -10.61 -8.42
C ASN A 133 -16.72 -10.35 -9.39
N CYS A 134 -16.61 -10.79 -10.64
CA CYS A 134 -17.70 -10.70 -11.61
C CYS A 134 -18.93 -11.52 -11.19
N LEU A 135 -18.73 -12.68 -10.57
CA LEU A 135 -19.82 -13.48 -10.02
C LEU A 135 -20.47 -12.79 -8.81
N PHE A 136 -19.67 -12.26 -7.89
CA PHE A 136 -20.15 -11.60 -6.68
C PHE A 136 -20.78 -10.22 -6.91
N SER A 137 -20.48 -9.55 -8.04
CA SER A 137 -21.15 -8.28 -8.37
C SER A 137 -22.66 -8.46 -8.62
N LEU A 138 -23.09 -9.66 -9.02
CA LEU A 138 -24.51 -9.98 -9.21
C LEU A 138 -25.25 -10.31 -7.90
N ARG A 139 -24.54 -10.31 -6.76
CA ARG A 139 -25.12 -10.57 -5.43
C ARG A 139 -25.59 -9.26 -4.78
N ASN A 140 -26.71 -9.30 -4.06
CA ASN A 140 -27.18 -8.19 -3.23
C ASN A 140 -27.22 -8.62 -1.74
N PRO A 141 -26.45 -7.97 -0.84
CA PRO A 141 -25.45 -6.92 -1.09
C PRO A 141 -24.21 -7.47 -1.84
N SER A 142 -23.56 -6.61 -2.62
CA SER A 142 -22.38 -6.97 -3.41
C SER A 142 -21.16 -7.21 -2.52
N ILE A 143 -20.32 -8.16 -2.91
CA ILE A 143 -19.05 -8.47 -2.24
C ILE A 143 -17.94 -8.32 -3.26
N SER A 144 -16.84 -7.69 -2.86
CA SER A 144 -15.64 -7.57 -3.70
C SER A 144 -14.42 -8.13 -2.98
N ILE A 145 -13.68 -8.99 -3.67
CA ILE A 145 -12.35 -9.45 -3.25
C ILE A 145 -11.35 -8.35 -3.58
N THR A 146 -10.63 -7.90 -2.55
CA THR A 146 -9.63 -6.84 -2.65
C THR A 146 -8.24 -7.41 -2.94
N THR A 147 -7.31 -6.51 -3.30
CA THR A 147 -5.90 -6.86 -3.58
C THR A 147 -5.18 -7.43 -2.36
N TYR A 148 -5.60 -7.07 -1.15
CA TYR A 148 -5.04 -7.60 0.10
C TYR A 148 -5.19 -9.12 0.21
N ALA A 149 -6.33 -9.67 -0.26
CA ALA A 149 -6.53 -11.12 -0.25
C ALA A 149 -5.52 -11.82 -1.17
N VAL A 150 -5.28 -11.25 -2.36
CA VAL A 150 -4.29 -11.76 -3.30
C VAL A 150 -2.89 -11.68 -2.71
N GLN A 151 -2.55 -10.58 -2.05
CA GLN A 151 -1.26 -10.42 -1.36
C GLN A 151 -1.05 -11.46 -0.26
N LEU A 152 -2.09 -11.81 0.51
CA LEU A 152 -1.98 -12.85 1.53
C LEU A 152 -1.85 -14.26 0.92
N ILE A 153 -2.54 -14.55 -0.18
CA ILE A 153 -2.54 -15.86 -0.84
C ILE A 153 -1.28 -16.07 -1.69
N ALA A 154 -0.78 -15.03 -2.35
CA ALA A 154 0.39 -15.10 -3.20
C ALA A 154 1.67 -15.40 -2.41
N PHE A 155 1.76 -14.98 -1.15
CA PHE A 155 2.92 -15.26 -0.31
C PHE A 155 3.21 -16.76 -0.07
N PRO A 156 2.27 -17.58 0.45
CA PRO A 156 2.50 -19.01 0.60
C PRO A 156 2.66 -19.74 -0.73
N ILE A 157 1.97 -19.29 -1.79
CA ILE A 157 2.14 -19.88 -3.14
C ILE A 157 3.56 -19.60 -3.67
N GLY A 158 4.06 -18.37 -3.53
CA GLY A 158 5.40 -17.98 -3.94
C GLY A 158 6.48 -18.74 -3.16
N ARG A 159 6.32 -18.87 -1.84
CA ARG A 159 7.20 -19.71 -1.00
C ARG A 159 7.10 -21.19 -1.34
N GLY A 160 5.91 -21.69 -1.68
CA GLY A 160 5.70 -23.06 -2.15
C GLY A 160 6.39 -23.32 -3.49
N TRP A 161 6.39 -22.34 -4.40
CA TRP A 161 7.09 -22.41 -5.66
C TRP A 161 8.61 -22.58 -5.46
N ASP A 162 9.20 -21.90 -4.46
CA ASP A 162 10.63 -22.04 -4.12
C ASP A 162 11.01 -23.46 -3.71
N LEU A 163 10.07 -24.19 -3.08
CA LEU A 163 10.26 -25.55 -2.60
C LEU A 163 10.08 -26.60 -3.71
N ILE A 164 9.18 -26.34 -4.65
CA ILE A 164 8.77 -27.32 -5.67
C ILE A 164 9.62 -27.20 -6.94
N MET A 165 9.93 -25.97 -7.38
CA MET A 165 10.56 -25.76 -8.68
C MET A 165 12.09 -25.82 -8.61
N PRO A 166 12.73 -26.53 -9.55
CA PRO A 166 14.19 -26.63 -9.60
C PRO A 166 14.82 -25.33 -10.11
N ASP A 167 15.99 -25.00 -9.57
CA ASP A 167 16.85 -23.89 -10.01
C ASP A 167 17.48 -24.21 -11.39
N LYS A 168 16.69 -24.12 -12.46
CA LYS A 168 17.13 -24.45 -13.82
C LYS A 168 16.99 -23.26 -14.76
N VAL A 169 18.10 -22.90 -15.41
CA VAL A 169 18.16 -21.87 -16.45
C VAL A 169 17.93 -22.54 -17.81
N PHE A 170 16.79 -22.24 -18.41
CA PHE A 170 16.44 -22.68 -19.75
C PHE A 170 16.92 -21.63 -20.75
N HIS A 171 17.50 -22.09 -21.86
CA HIS A 171 17.83 -21.23 -22.99
C HIS A 171 16.76 -21.43 -24.05
N LEU A 172 15.83 -20.48 -24.18
CA LEU A 172 14.76 -20.54 -25.16
C LEU A 172 14.87 -19.32 -26.09
N PHE A 173 14.95 -19.54 -27.40
CA PHE A 173 15.06 -18.49 -28.42
C PHE A 173 16.12 -17.40 -28.09
N GLY A 174 17.31 -17.82 -27.64
CA GLY A 174 18.42 -16.91 -27.30
C GLY A 174 18.28 -16.15 -25.99
N HIS A 175 17.19 -16.36 -25.23
CA HIS A 175 16.96 -15.73 -23.93
C HIS A 175 17.18 -16.74 -22.80
N GLN A 176 17.90 -16.30 -21.75
CA GLN A 176 18.09 -17.07 -20.52
C GLN A 176 16.86 -16.90 -19.64
N ILE A 177 16.07 -17.96 -19.55
CA ILE A 177 14.86 -18.02 -18.75
C ILE A 177 15.19 -18.79 -17.47
N ASN A 178 15.17 -18.09 -16.34
CA ASN A 178 15.32 -18.72 -15.04
C ASN A 178 13.95 -18.90 -14.38
N LEU A 179 13.58 -20.15 -14.05
CA LEU A 179 12.33 -20.46 -13.34
C LEU A 179 12.38 -20.11 -11.85
N LYS A 180 13.58 -20.01 -11.28
CA LYS A 180 13.84 -19.67 -9.89
C LYS A 180 15.13 -18.84 -9.80
N PRO A 181 15.06 -17.52 -10.05
CA PRO A 181 16.22 -16.64 -9.97
C PRO A 181 16.73 -16.43 -8.53
N GLY A 182 15.96 -16.86 -7.54
CA GLY A 182 16.28 -16.80 -6.12
C GLY A 182 15.05 -17.05 -5.26
N ASN A 183 15.19 -16.87 -3.94
CA ASN A 183 14.07 -16.93 -3.00
C ASN A 183 13.00 -15.89 -3.37
N PHE A 184 11.75 -16.23 -3.11
CA PHE A 184 10.62 -15.35 -3.35
C PHE A 184 10.80 -14.03 -2.61
N ASN A 185 10.87 -12.95 -3.39
CA ASN A 185 11.17 -11.61 -2.90
C ASN A 185 9.94 -10.70 -2.95
N TYR A 186 10.04 -9.56 -2.25
CA TYR A 186 8.95 -8.60 -2.17
C TYR A 186 8.66 -7.91 -3.50
N LYS A 187 9.63 -7.78 -4.43
CA LYS A 187 9.40 -7.18 -5.76
C LYS A 187 8.57 -8.07 -6.67
N GLU A 188 8.87 -9.36 -6.75
CA GLU A 188 8.04 -10.34 -7.46
C GLU A 188 6.63 -10.39 -6.88
N HIS A 189 6.53 -10.35 -5.54
CA HIS A 189 5.24 -10.29 -4.86
C HIS A 189 4.49 -8.99 -5.21
N THR A 190 5.16 -7.84 -5.24
CA THR A 190 4.56 -6.57 -5.68
C THR A 190 4.05 -6.67 -7.11
N VAL A 191 4.79 -7.27 -8.04
CA VAL A 191 4.32 -7.45 -9.42
C VAL A 191 3.04 -8.29 -9.48
N ILE A 192 2.95 -9.37 -8.69
CA ILE A 192 1.72 -10.18 -8.56
C ILE A 192 0.54 -9.31 -8.07
N VAL A 193 0.75 -8.52 -7.02
CA VAL A 193 -0.29 -7.65 -6.45
C VAL A 193 -0.70 -6.55 -7.42
N CYS A 194 0.25 -5.95 -8.15
CA CYS A 194 -0.03 -4.93 -9.18
C CYS A 194 -0.89 -5.50 -10.32
N MET A 195 -0.62 -6.73 -10.77
CA MET A 195 -1.47 -7.39 -11.78
C MET A 195 -2.90 -7.57 -11.29
N ALA A 196 -3.07 -7.98 -10.02
CA ALA A 196 -4.39 -8.16 -9.43
C ALA A 196 -5.12 -6.82 -9.23
N ASN A 197 -4.42 -5.80 -8.76
CA ASN A 197 -4.96 -4.45 -8.60
C ASN A 197 -5.47 -3.89 -9.94
N ALA A 198 -4.66 -4.02 -10.98
CA ALA A 198 -5.01 -3.64 -12.34
C ALA A 198 -6.30 -4.35 -12.82
N ALA A 199 -6.44 -5.65 -12.56
CA ALA A 199 -7.63 -6.37 -13.02
C ALA A 199 -8.88 -6.10 -12.18
N TYR A 200 -8.75 -5.90 -10.87
CA TYR A 200 -9.91 -5.82 -9.98
C TYR A 200 -10.49 -4.41 -9.95
N ALA A 201 -9.66 -3.35 -10.00
CA ALA A 201 -10.13 -1.97 -9.99
C ALA A 201 -11.19 -1.65 -8.90
N GLY A 202 -11.11 -2.32 -7.74
CA GLY A 202 -12.08 -2.19 -6.65
C GLY A 202 -13.27 -3.16 -6.67
N GLY A 203 -13.40 -4.03 -7.68
CA GLY A 203 -14.47 -5.02 -7.76
C GLY A 203 -14.56 -5.73 -9.11
N ALA A 204 -15.74 -5.71 -9.73
CA ALA A 204 -15.94 -6.18 -11.09
C ALA A 204 -15.68 -5.05 -12.09
N ILE A 205 -15.31 -5.41 -13.33
CA ILE A 205 -15.04 -4.44 -14.39
C ILE A 205 -16.34 -3.71 -14.76
N TYR A 206 -16.30 -2.38 -14.84
CA TYR A 206 -17.46 -1.53 -15.23
C TYR A 206 -18.16 -1.96 -16.52
N ALA A 207 -17.41 -2.52 -17.48
CA ALA A 207 -17.96 -3.08 -18.70
C ALA A 207 -19.06 -4.13 -18.43
N THR A 208 -18.95 -4.90 -17.34
CA THR A 208 -19.95 -5.89 -16.94
C THR A 208 -21.31 -5.23 -16.69
N ASP A 209 -21.36 -4.09 -16.01
CA ASP A 209 -22.63 -3.40 -15.69
C ASP A 209 -23.33 -2.92 -16.97
N VAL A 210 -22.56 -2.39 -17.93
CA VAL A 210 -23.07 -1.97 -19.24
C VAL A 210 -23.60 -3.18 -20.01
N LEU A 211 -22.84 -4.27 -20.08
CA LEU A 211 -23.23 -5.47 -20.83
C LEU A 211 -24.46 -6.17 -20.24
N VAL A 212 -24.52 -6.29 -18.90
CA VAL A 212 -25.68 -6.84 -18.20
C VAL A 212 -26.90 -5.95 -18.44
N SER A 213 -26.74 -4.63 -18.38
CA SER A 213 -27.84 -3.70 -18.61
C SER A 213 -28.33 -3.74 -20.06
N GLN A 214 -27.43 -3.79 -21.05
CA GLN A 214 -27.77 -3.95 -22.47
C GLN A 214 -28.57 -5.23 -22.72
N LYS A 215 -28.14 -6.34 -22.12
CA LYS A 215 -28.79 -7.64 -22.33
C LYS A 215 -30.14 -7.75 -21.61
N LEU A 216 -30.22 -7.29 -20.36
CA LEU A 216 -31.41 -7.48 -19.52
C LEU A 216 -32.47 -6.39 -19.71
N PHE A 217 -32.08 -5.12 -19.78
CA PHE A 217 -33.03 -3.99 -19.89
C PHE A 217 -33.33 -3.61 -21.34
N TYR A 218 -32.34 -3.68 -22.24
CA TYR A 218 -32.50 -3.27 -23.64
C TYR A 218 -32.71 -4.44 -24.61
N GLY A 219 -32.56 -5.69 -24.15
CA GLY A 219 -32.74 -6.89 -24.98
C GLY A 219 -31.74 -7.01 -26.14
N GLN A 220 -30.59 -6.32 -26.05
CA GLN A 220 -29.57 -6.32 -27.09
C GLN A 220 -28.46 -7.32 -26.74
N ASP A 221 -28.29 -8.34 -27.60
CA ASP A 221 -27.17 -9.28 -27.49
C ASP A 221 -26.36 -9.29 -28.79
N PHE A 222 -25.21 -8.62 -28.76
CA PHE A 222 -24.26 -8.55 -29.88
C PHE A 222 -23.26 -9.72 -29.89
N GLY A 223 -23.48 -10.74 -29.04
CA GLY A 223 -22.64 -11.93 -28.95
C GLY A 223 -21.35 -11.74 -28.14
N TRP A 224 -20.65 -12.85 -27.91
CA TRP A 224 -19.49 -12.91 -27.02
C TRP A 224 -18.27 -12.11 -27.53
N ALA A 225 -18.09 -12.03 -28.85
CA ALA A 225 -16.96 -11.32 -29.45
C ALA A 225 -17.07 -9.81 -29.22
N PHE A 226 -18.27 -9.25 -29.37
CA PHE A 226 -18.53 -7.85 -29.04
C PHE A 226 -18.28 -7.58 -27.55
N GLN A 227 -18.79 -8.45 -26.67
CA GLN A 227 -18.60 -8.32 -25.22
C GLN A 227 -17.11 -8.31 -24.84
N LEU A 228 -16.31 -9.20 -25.44
CA LEU A 228 -14.87 -9.26 -25.21
C LEU A 228 -14.14 -8.00 -25.70
N LEU A 229 -14.41 -7.58 -26.94
CA LEU A 229 -13.79 -6.38 -27.52
C LEU A 229 -14.19 -5.11 -26.77
N PHE A 230 -15.44 -5.03 -26.33
CA PHE A 230 -15.95 -3.93 -25.50
C PHE A 230 -15.25 -3.88 -24.15
N ALA A 231 -15.12 -5.02 -23.46
CA ALA A 231 -14.40 -5.11 -22.19
C ALA A 231 -12.92 -4.72 -22.33
N ILE A 232 -12.23 -5.19 -23.39
CA ILE A 232 -10.84 -4.81 -23.67
C ILE A 232 -10.73 -3.32 -23.93
N SER A 233 -11.60 -2.76 -24.79
CA SER A 233 -11.58 -1.33 -25.14
C SER A 233 -11.83 -0.45 -23.92
N ASN A 234 -12.76 -0.85 -23.04
CA ASN A 234 -13.05 -0.16 -21.78
C ASN A 234 -11.80 -0.10 -20.88
N GLN A 235 -11.09 -1.22 -20.71
CA GLN A 235 -9.88 -1.25 -19.89
C GLN A 235 -8.74 -0.45 -20.52
N MET A 236 -8.51 -0.59 -21.84
CA MET A 236 -7.45 0.15 -22.52
C MET A 236 -7.67 1.67 -22.47
N MET A 237 -8.92 2.13 -22.55
CA MET A 237 -9.27 3.53 -22.38
C MET A 237 -8.90 4.05 -20.99
N GLY A 238 -9.25 3.30 -19.93
CA GLY A 238 -8.90 3.66 -18.56
C GLY A 238 -7.39 3.74 -18.33
N TYR A 239 -6.63 2.75 -18.80
CA TYR A 239 -5.17 2.76 -18.69
C TYR A 239 -4.51 3.86 -19.52
N GLY A 240 -5.05 4.17 -20.70
CA GLY A 240 -4.59 5.29 -21.52
C GLY A 240 -4.70 6.62 -20.78
N LEU A 241 -5.86 6.88 -20.17
CA LEU A 241 -6.08 8.09 -19.38
C LEU A 241 -5.18 8.14 -18.13
N ALA A 242 -5.08 7.03 -17.39
CA ALA A 242 -4.19 6.93 -16.23
C ALA A 242 -2.72 7.20 -16.61
N GLY A 243 -2.27 6.72 -17.78
CA GLY A 243 -0.94 6.99 -18.30
C GLY A 243 -0.67 8.47 -18.55
N VAL A 244 -1.65 9.20 -19.11
CA VAL A 244 -1.56 10.66 -19.31
C VAL A 244 -1.54 11.39 -17.97
N CYS A 245 -2.38 10.97 -17.02
CA CYS A 245 -2.47 11.60 -15.70
C CYS A 245 -1.29 11.30 -14.75
N ARG A 246 -0.48 10.26 -15.05
CA ARG A 246 0.66 9.83 -14.22
C ARG A 246 1.63 10.98 -13.87
N ARG A 247 1.85 11.94 -14.78
CA ARG A 247 2.76 13.06 -14.51
C ARG A 247 2.29 13.92 -13.36
N TRP A 248 0.99 14.11 -13.21
CA TRP A 248 0.43 14.97 -12.19
C TRP A 248 0.05 14.22 -10.91
N LEU A 249 -0.32 12.95 -11.01
CA LEU A 249 -0.85 12.17 -9.88
C LEU A 249 0.16 11.23 -9.19
N VAL A 250 1.30 10.92 -9.82
CA VAL A 250 2.24 9.90 -9.32
C VAL A 250 3.66 10.42 -9.15
N TRP A 251 4.16 11.24 -10.09
CA TRP A 251 5.53 11.75 -10.01
C TRP A 251 5.79 12.81 -8.93
N PRO A 252 4.86 13.73 -8.60
CA PRO A 252 5.08 14.68 -7.53
C PRO A 252 5.08 13.98 -6.16
N ALA A 253 6.10 14.24 -5.34
CA ALA A 253 6.24 13.60 -4.02
C ALA A 253 5.09 13.93 -3.05
N ALA A 254 4.39 15.05 -3.27
CA ALA A 254 3.24 15.46 -2.46
C ALA A 254 1.96 14.67 -2.73
N MET A 255 1.91 13.88 -3.81
CA MET A 255 0.74 13.07 -4.16
C MET A 255 0.81 11.71 -3.47
N ILE A 256 0.25 11.64 -2.26
CA ILE A 256 0.21 10.42 -1.44
C ILE A 256 -1.08 9.66 -1.71
N TRP A 257 -0.97 8.33 -1.79
CA TRP A 257 -2.10 7.40 -1.91
C TRP A 257 -2.17 6.51 -0.66
N PRO A 258 -2.92 6.91 0.39
CA PRO A 258 -2.91 6.20 1.67
C PRO A 258 -3.32 4.73 1.57
N SER A 259 -4.22 4.36 0.65
CA SER A 259 -4.59 2.95 0.45
C SER A 259 -3.43 2.08 -0.05
N ASP A 260 -2.49 2.67 -0.78
CA ASP A 260 -1.31 1.96 -1.28
C ASP A 260 -0.28 1.75 -0.17
N LEU A 261 -0.18 2.68 0.79
CA LEU A 261 0.70 2.54 1.97
C LEU A 261 0.35 1.28 2.79
N VAL A 262 -0.94 0.94 2.88
CA VAL A 262 -1.38 -0.29 3.56
C VAL A 262 -0.86 -1.54 2.85
N ASN A 263 -0.89 -1.58 1.51
CA ASN A 263 -0.31 -2.68 0.72
C ASN A 263 1.21 -2.78 0.95
N CYS A 264 1.92 -1.65 1.00
CA CYS A 264 3.35 -1.59 1.29
C CYS A 264 3.68 -2.16 2.68
N VAL A 265 3.00 -1.70 3.73
CA VAL A 265 3.20 -2.17 5.11
C VAL A 265 2.95 -3.67 5.23
N LEU A 266 1.87 -4.17 4.63
CA LEU A 266 1.56 -5.60 4.61
C LEU A 266 2.67 -6.39 3.88
N MET A 267 3.20 -5.85 2.79
CA MET A 267 4.25 -6.51 1.99
C MET A 267 5.53 -6.71 2.79
N TYR A 268 5.97 -5.65 3.48
CA TYR A 268 7.15 -5.70 4.34
C TYR A 268 6.95 -6.61 5.55
N THR A 269 5.75 -6.57 6.14
CA THR A 269 5.39 -7.44 7.27
C THR A 269 5.44 -8.92 6.88
N LEU A 270 4.93 -9.30 5.71
CA LEU A 270 4.97 -10.68 5.22
C LEU A 270 6.39 -11.18 4.93
N HIS A 271 7.27 -10.30 4.44
CA HIS A 271 8.66 -10.66 4.14
C HIS A 271 9.61 -10.54 5.35
N GLY A 272 9.10 -10.28 6.56
CA GLY A 272 9.87 -10.30 7.80
C GLY A 272 10.94 -9.21 7.89
N ARG A 273 10.82 -8.16 7.07
CA ARG A 273 11.75 -7.04 7.03
C ARG A 273 11.23 -5.96 7.98
N SER A 274 12.02 -5.61 9.00
CA SER A 274 11.68 -4.49 9.89
C SER A 274 11.51 -3.22 9.08
N LEU A 275 10.43 -2.50 9.33
CA LEU A 275 10.27 -1.13 8.86
C LEU A 275 11.39 -0.28 9.51
N PRO A 276 11.93 0.73 8.81
CA PRO A 276 12.86 1.67 9.41
C PRO A 276 12.13 2.41 10.53
N GLY A 277 12.81 2.58 11.66
CA GLY A 277 12.23 3.13 12.88
C GLY A 277 12.26 2.10 14.00
N ASN A 278 13.12 2.35 14.99
CA ASN A 278 13.02 1.76 16.32
C ASN A 278 11.68 2.20 16.93
N PHE A 279 10.59 1.52 16.59
CA PHE A 279 9.44 1.48 17.47
C PHE A 279 9.90 0.67 18.68
N GLU A 280 10.45 1.39 19.67
CA GLU A 280 10.64 0.87 21.01
C GLU A 280 9.42 0.04 21.37
N LYS A 281 9.70 -1.21 21.75
CA LYS A 281 8.78 -2.24 22.21
C LYS A 281 7.48 -1.63 22.74
N THR A 282 6.47 -1.48 21.87
CA THR A 282 5.10 -1.32 22.34
C THR A 282 4.85 -2.52 23.24
N SER A 283 4.32 -2.29 24.45
CA SER A 283 4.14 -3.27 25.54
C SER A 283 3.30 -4.52 25.17
N TRP A 284 2.94 -4.67 23.90
CA TRP A 284 2.15 -5.73 23.34
C TRP A 284 3.01 -6.94 22.99
N THR A 285 2.77 -8.04 23.69
CA THR A 285 3.53 -9.29 23.59
C THR A 285 3.06 -10.21 22.47
N VAL A 286 1.97 -9.85 21.77
CA VAL A 286 1.40 -10.68 20.71
C VAL A 286 2.12 -10.41 19.39
N GLY A 287 2.78 -11.44 18.85
CA GLY A 287 3.41 -11.35 17.52
C GLY A 287 2.39 -11.05 16.42
N ARG A 288 2.81 -10.27 15.41
CA ARG A 288 1.95 -9.78 14.31
C ARG A 288 1.12 -10.87 13.64
N TYR A 289 1.72 -12.03 13.38
CA TYR A 289 1.03 -13.16 12.76
C TYR A 289 -0.04 -13.79 13.68
N ARG A 290 0.25 -13.90 15.00
CA ARG A 290 -0.72 -14.43 15.98
C ARG A 290 -1.92 -13.50 16.10
N TRP A 291 -1.67 -12.19 16.12
CA TRP A 291 -2.72 -11.20 16.10
C TRP A 291 -3.60 -11.31 14.86
N PHE A 292 -2.98 -11.41 13.68
CA PHE A 292 -3.70 -11.61 12.42
C PHE A 292 -4.63 -12.83 12.48
N VAL A 293 -4.15 -13.97 12.97
CA VAL A 293 -4.96 -15.20 13.09
C VAL A 293 -6.12 -15.01 14.07
N TYR A 294 -5.91 -14.35 15.22
CA TYR A 294 -6.99 -14.07 16.17
C TYR A 294 -8.09 -13.20 15.55
N VAL A 295 -7.71 -12.13 14.86
CA VAL A 295 -8.67 -11.24 14.17
C VAL A 295 -9.37 -11.97 13.03
N MET A 296 -8.65 -12.81 12.27
CA MET A 296 -9.23 -13.63 11.19
C MET A 296 -10.29 -14.60 11.72
N CYS A 297 -10.00 -15.31 12.82
CA CYS A 297 -10.95 -16.22 13.45
C CYS A 297 -12.16 -15.46 14.03
N ALA A 298 -11.93 -14.35 14.75
CA ALA A 298 -13.01 -13.53 15.28
C ALA A 298 -13.91 -12.99 14.16
N SER A 299 -13.32 -12.50 13.06
CA SER A 299 -14.05 -12.07 11.88
C SER A 299 -14.86 -13.21 11.27
N PHE A 300 -14.26 -14.41 11.11
CA PHE A 300 -14.98 -15.57 10.61
C PHE A 300 -16.26 -15.85 11.40
N PHE A 301 -16.20 -15.88 12.73
CA PHE A 301 -17.39 -16.08 13.57
C PHE A 301 -18.39 -14.92 13.44
N TRP A 302 -17.90 -13.68 13.35
CA TRP A 302 -18.73 -12.50 13.16
C TRP A 302 -19.51 -12.51 11.84
N TYR A 303 -18.93 -12.98 10.74
CA TYR A 303 -19.65 -13.12 9.46
C TYR A 303 -20.51 -14.38 9.39
N PHE A 304 -20.02 -15.50 9.97
CA PHE A 304 -20.68 -16.80 9.88
C PHE A 304 -22.01 -16.82 10.64
N PHE A 305 -22.07 -16.16 11.81
CA PHE A 305 -23.25 -16.19 12.66
C PHE A 305 -24.48 -15.49 12.04
N PRO A 306 -24.43 -14.20 11.65
CA PRO A 306 -25.55 -13.54 11.00
C PRO A 306 -25.80 -14.10 9.59
N GLY A 307 -24.75 -14.49 8.86
CA GLY A 307 -24.90 -14.99 7.49
C GLY A 307 -25.57 -16.36 7.37
N TRP A 308 -25.35 -17.26 8.34
CA TRP A 308 -25.80 -18.66 8.24
C TRP A 308 -26.68 -19.13 9.40
N ILE A 309 -26.31 -18.83 10.66
CA ILE A 309 -27.02 -19.35 11.84
C ILE A 309 -28.31 -18.57 12.10
N PHE A 310 -28.24 -17.24 12.15
CA PHE A 310 -29.40 -16.40 12.41
C PHE A 310 -29.44 -15.16 11.53
N LYS A 311 -30.03 -15.32 10.35
CA LYS A 311 -30.20 -14.26 9.32
C LYS A 311 -31.01 -13.04 9.79
N GLY A 312 -31.77 -13.17 10.88
CA GLY A 312 -32.44 -12.04 11.53
C GLY A 312 -31.47 -11.00 12.09
N LEU A 313 -30.21 -11.35 12.38
CA LEU A 313 -29.19 -10.38 12.81
C LEU A 313 -28.67 -9.51 11.66
N SER A 314 -28.74 -9.99 10.41
CA SER A 314 -28.27 -9.20 9.25
C SER A 314 -29.17 -8.00 8.96
N TYR A 315 -30.48 -8.13 9.15
CA TYR A 315 -31.43 -7.02 9.09
C TYR A 315 -32.25 -7.03 10.37
N PHE A 316 -31.73 -6.39 11.42
CA PHE A 316 -32.33 -6.42 12.74
C PHE A 316 -33.49 -5.42 12.82
N THR A 317 -34.60 -5.77 12.18
CA THR A 317 -35.81 -4.96 12.10
C THR A 317 -36.87 -5.47 13.07
N PHE A 318 -36.59 -5.36 14.38
CA PHE A 318 -37.47 -5.90 15.43
C PHE A 318 -38.93 -5.40 15.32
N ALA A 319 -39.14 -4.17 14.87
CA ALA A 319 -40.47 -3.60 14.67
C ALA A 319 -41.27 -4.36 13.60
N CYS A 320 -40.62 -4.82 12.53
CA CYS A 320 -41.21 -5.67 11.50
C CYS A 320 -41.49 -7.09 12.00
N TRP A 321 -40.79 -7.55 13.05
CA TRP A 321 -41.08 -8.86 13.66
C TRP A 321 -42.32 -8.81 14.55
N ILE A 322 -42.59 -7.69 15.20
CA ILE A 322 -43.78 -7.50 16.05
C ILE A 322 -45.06 -7.39 15.22
N ALA A 323 -45.02 -6.67 14.10
CA ALA A 323 -46.19 -6.44 13.25
C ALA A 323 -45.91 -6.77 11.77
N PRO A 324 -45.67 -8.05 11.43
CA PRO A 324 -45.18 -8.45 10.10
C PRO A 324 -46.17 -8.20 8.96
N GLN A 325 -47.47 -8.12 9.24
CA GLN A 325 -48.49 -7.86 8.22
C GLN A 325 -48.88 -6.38 8.07
N ASN A 326 -48.34 -5.48 8.90
CA ASN A 326 -48.66 -4.07 8.81
C ASN A 326 -47.80 -3.39 7.73
N VAL A 327 -48.46 -2.95 6.66
CA VAL A 327 -47.81 -2.30 5.51
C VAL A 327 -47.05 -1.05 5.93
N ILE A 328 -47.59 -0.25 6.85
CA ILE A 328 -46.95 1.00 7.32
C ILE A 328 -45.67 0.69 8.09
N VAL A 329 -45.70 -0.31 8.97
CA VAL A 329 -44.53 -0.70 9.77
C VAL A 329 -43.42 -1.25 8.86
N ASN A 330 -43.78 -2.08 7.89
CA ASN A 330 -42.80 -2.64 6.94
C ASN A 330 -42.22 -1.58 6.00
N GLN A 331 -43.01 -0.59 5.59
CA GLN A 331 -42.50 0.52 4.77
C GLN A 331 -41.59 1.45 5.58
N MET A 332 -41.91 1.71 6.85
CA MET A 332 -41.10 2.61 7.70
C MET A 332 -39.83 1.95 8.22
N PHE A 333 -39.91 0.70 8.69
CA PHE A 333 -38.81 0.03 9.40
C PHE A 333 -38.21 -1.17 8.65
N GLY A 334 -38.73 -1.55 7.49
CA GLY A 334 -38.18 -2.64 6.69
C GLY A 334 -36.80 -2.30 6.15
N GLY A 335 -35.81 -3.18 6.37
CA GLY A 335 -34.41 -2.97 5.95
C GLY A 335 -34.12 -3.34 4.50
N LEU A 336 -34.97 -4.18 3.88
CA LEU A 336 -34.86 -4.58 2.47
C LEU A 336 -35.90 -3.92 1.56
N THR A 337 -37.12 -3.73 2.08
CA THR A 337 -38.29 -3.28 1.31
C THR A 337 -38.82 -1.92 1.75
N GLY A 338 -38.26 -1.35 2.81
CA GLY A 338 -38.70 -0.10 3.42
C GLY A 338 -37.58 0.92 3.56
N LEU A 339 -37.88 2.00 4.28
CA LEU A 339 -36.97 3.12 4.52
C LEU A 339 -35.85 2.80 5.53
N GLY A 340 -35.98 1.71 6.30
CA GLY A 340 -34.97 1.30 7.26
C GLY A 340 -34.67 2.35 8.34
N LEU A 341 -35.68 3.03 8.88
CA LEU A 341 -35.52 4.15 9.83
C LEU A 341 -34.71 3.81 11.11
N ILE A 342 -34.59 2.52 11.45
CA ILE A 342 -33.71 2.03 12.51
C ILE A 342 -32.77 0.98 11.88
N PRO A 343 -31.66 1.42 11.24
CA PRO A 343 -30.76 0.52 10.54
C PRO A 343 -29.81 -0.14 11.54
N ILE A 344 -30.31 -1.12 12.30
CA ILE A 344 -29.48 -1.97 13.14
C ILE A 344 -29.17 -3.24 12.35
N THR A 345 -27.88 -3.52 12.21
CA THR A 345 -27.38 -4.75 11.60
C THR A 345 -26.14 -5.20 12.36
N PHE A 346 -26.02 -6.51 12.55
CA PHE A 346 -24.82 -7.13 13.10
C PHE A 346 -24.01 -7.84 12.00
N ASP A 347 -24.37 -7.63 10.74
CA ASP A 347 -23.68 -8.21 9.59
C ASP A 347 -22.81 -7.15 8.93
N TRP A 348 -21.50 -7.34 9.00
CA TRP A 348 -20.58 -6.39 8.39
C TRP A 348 -20.73 -6.31 6.88
N THR A 349 -21.18 -7.37 6.18
CA THR A 349 -21.43 -7.29 4.73
C THR A 349 -22.57 -6.32 4.40
N VAL A 350 -23.58 -6.23 5.26
CA VAL A 350 -24.67 -5.24 5.11
C VAL A 350 -24.15 -3.84 5.40
N ILE A 351 -23.40 -3.66 6.48
CA ILE A 351 -22.77 -2.38 6.84
C ILE A 351 -21.86 -1.87 5.73
N SER A 352 -20.93 -2.71 5.27
CA SER A 352 -20.00 -2.36 4.21
C SER A 352 -20.71 -2.11 2.89
N GLY A 353 -21.79 -2.84 2.59
CA GLY A 353 -22.59 -2.59 1.39
C GLY A 353 -23.21 -1.18 1.37
N TYR A 354 -23.68 -0.68 2.52
CA TYR A 354 -24.20 0.69 2.62
C TYR A 354 -23.10 1.76 2.67
N LEU A 355 -21.99 1.50 3.37
CA LEU A 355 -20.88 2.46 3.50
C LEU A 355 -20.03 2.58 2.22
N SER A 356 -20.04 1.57 1.35
CA SER A 356 -19.27 1.59 0.08
C SER A 356 -20.03 2.24 -1.08
N THR A 357 -21.04 3.06 -0.79
CA THR A 357 -21.77 3.86 -1.79
C THR A 357 -21.17 5.25 -1.91
#